data_AF-A0A2A7MEE0-F1
#
_entry.id   AF-A0A2A7MEE0-F1
#
_cell.length_a   1.000
_cell.length_b   1.000
_cell.length_c   1.000
_cell.angle_alpha   90.00
_cell.angle_beta   90.00
_cell.angle_gamma   90.00
#
_symmetry.space_group_name_H-M   'P 1'
#
loop_
_entity.id
_entity.type
_entity.pdbx_description
1 polymer ?
#
loop_
_entity_poly.entity_id
_entity_poly.type
_entity_poly.pdbx_seq_one_letter_code
_entity_poly.pdbx_strand_id
1 'polypeptide(L)'
;MNNNFVQTINNKKIVKVVFDSNEKGIITRNCIPFDFGPSRRYRDGKDRYHFYDLDSPPGNYNLSILPSQILSIDIMEEGFDPAQCVTWTPIKWLLARDWGLYS
;
A
#
# COMPACT_ATOMS: atom_id res chain seq x y z
N MET A 1 8.78 -11.88 -7.46
CA MET A 1 7.97 -11.06 -6.52
C MET A 1 8.64 -11.13 -5.16
N ASN A 2 8.87 -9.99 -4.51
CA ASN A 2 9.49 -9.95 -3.18
C ASN A 2 8.56 -10.62 -2.17
N ASN A 3 8.90 -11.83 -1.71
CA ASN A 3 8.16 -12.55 -0.67
C ASN A 3 7.87 -11.70 0.57
N ASN A 4 8.72 -10.70 0.84
CA ASN A 4 8.61 -9.82 2.00
C ASN A 4 7.37 -8.91 1.96
N PHE A 5 6.90 -8.47 0.78
CA PHE A 5 5.74 -7.56 0.70
C PHE A 5 4.41 -8.29 0.91
N VAL A 6 4.29 -9.53 0.44
CA VAL A 6 3.11 -10.35 0.71
C VAL A 6 3.07 -10.74 2.20
N GLN A 7 4.24 -10.99 2.80
CA GLN A 7 4.35 -11.26 4.24
C GLN A 7 3.90 -10.06 5.09
N THR A 8 4.25 -8.82 4.72
CA THR A 8 3.77 -7.64 5.46
C THR A 8 2.27 -7.47 5.40
N ILE A 9 1.66 -7.70 4.23
CA ILE A 9 0.21 -7.73 4.06
C ILE A 9 -0.41 -8.76 5.01
N ASN A 10 0.07 -10.00 4.99
CA ASN A 10 -0.50 -11.07 5.82
C ASN A 10 -0.31 -10.85 7.33
N ASN A 11 0.84 -10.29 7.74
CA ASN A 11 1.14 -10.02 9.15
C ASN A 11 0.46 -8.75 9.68
N LYS A 12 -0.34 -8.05 8.86
CA LYS A 12 -1.05 -6.82 9.20
C LYS A 12 -0.13 -5.76 9.82
N LYS A 13 1.07 -5.61 9.26
CA LYS A 13 2.06 -4.62 9.71
C LYS A 13 1.99 -3.35 8.89
N ILE A 14 2.19 -2.23 9.56
CA ILE A 14 2.44 -0.94 8.91
C ILE A 14 3.83 -1.01 8.27
N VAL A 15 4.00 -0.29 7.16
CA VAL A 15 5.29 -0.12 6.49
C VAL A 15 5.64 1.35 6.39
N LYS A 16 6.92 1.67 6.52
CA LYS A 16 7.47 2.97 6.17
C LYS A 16 7.97 2.90 4.74
N VAL A 17 7.41 3.74 3.88
CA VAL A 17 7.76 3.80 2.46
C VAL A 17 8.54 5.07 2.18
N VAL A 18 9.72 4.92 1.60
CA VAL A 18 10.52 6.03 1.07
C VAL A 18 10.48 5.95 -0.45
N PHE A 19 10.05 7.02 -1.11
CA PHE A 19 9.91 7.04 -2.56
C PHE A 19 10.22 8.40 -3.17
N ASP A 20 10.68 8.41 -4.41
CA ASP A 20 10.82 9.62 -5.21
C ASP A 20 9.50 9.98 -5.88
N SER A 21 8.93 11.12 -5.51
CA SER A 21 7.70 11.63 -6.10
C SER A 21 7.89 12.20 -7.52
N ASN A 22 9.13 12.32 -7.99
CA ASN A 22 9.58 13.04 -9.19
C ASN A 22 9.29 14.55 -9.19
N GLU A 23 8.23 15.00 -8.53
CA GLU A 23 7.81 16.41 -8.49
C GLU A 23 8.29 17.14 -7.23
N LYS A 24 8.16 16.50 -6.06
CA LYS A 24 8.48 17.08 -4.74
C LYS A 24 9.75 16.51 -4.13
N GLY A 25 10.47 15.68 -4.89
CA GLY A 25 11.63 14.93 -4.43
C GLY A 25 11.26 13.72 -3.57
N ILE A 26 12.17 13.35 -2.67
CA ILE A 26 12.07 12.15 -1.84
C ILE A 26 11.08 12.39 -0.69
N ILE A 27 10.09 11.50 -0.59
CA ILE A 27 9.03 11.53 0.42
C ILE A 27 9.11 10.26 1.27
N THR A 28 8.85 10.40 2.57
CA THR A 28 8.68 9.28 3.51
C THR A 28 7.25 9.28 4.05
N ARG A 29 6.58 8.13 4.07
CA ARG A 29 5.22 7.96 4.59
C ARG A 29 5.05 6.65 5.37
N ASN A 30 4.26 6.69 6.43
CA ASN A 30 3.72 5.50 7.08
C ASN A 30 2.48 5.03 6.33
N CYS A 31 2.43 3.75 6.03
CA CYS A 31 1.46 3.19 5.11
C CYS A 31 0.97 1.82 5.55
N ILE A 32 -0.28 1.52 5.28
CA ILE A 32 -0.78 0.14 5.28
C ILE A 32 -0.55 -0.44 3.87
N PRO A 33 0.18 -1.56 3.73
CA PRO A 33 0.37 -2.20 2.43
C PRO A 33 -0.96 -2.81 1.97
N PHE A 34 -1.50 -2.30 0.86
CA PHE A 34 -2.79 -2.72 0.32
C PHE A 34 -2.64 -3.74 -0.79
N ASP A 35 -1.88 -3.51 -1.85
CA ASP A 35 -1.86 -4.45 -2.97
C ASP A 35 -0.66 -4.25 -3.87
N PHE A 36 -0.54 -5.14 -4.86
CA PHE A 36 0.39 -4.96 -5.97
C PHE A 36 -0.28 -5.32 -7.30
N GLY A 37 -0.28 -4.39 -8.24
CA GLY A 37 -0.76 -4.65 -9.60
C GLY A 37 -1.17 -3.38 -10.35
N PRO A 38 -1.90 -3.50 -11.47
CA PRO A 38 -2.24 -2.35 -12.29
C PRO A 38 -3.24 -1.45 -11.58
N SER A 39 -2.97 -0.14 -11.58
CA SER A 39 -3.91 0.82 -11.02
C SER A 39 -5.17 0.93 -11.89
N ARG A 40 -6.33 0.89 -11.25
CA ARG A 40 -7.60 1.24 -11.92
C ARG A 40 -7.66 2.72 -12.34
N ARG A 41 -6.87 3.58 -11.67
CA ARG A 41 -6.79 5.03 -11.94
C ARG A 41 -5.83 5.32 -13.09
N TYR A 42 -4.59 4.83 -12.98
CA TYR A 42 -3.56 5.02 -14.01
C TYR A 42 -3.71 3.88 -15.02
N ARG A 43 -4.49 4.10 -16.09
CA ARG A 43 -4.77 3.12 -17.16
C ARG A 43 -3.56 2.87 -18.08
N ASP A 44 -2.35 2.93 -17.53
CA ASP A 44 -1.08 2.75 -18.23
C ASP A 44 -0.62 1.28 -18.27
N GLY A 45 -1.38 0.39 -17.63
CA GLY A 45 -1.09 -1.05 -17.56
C GLY A 45 0.12 -1.40 -16.69
N LYS A 46 0.68 -0.44 -15.93
CA LYS A 46 1.86 -0.66 -15.11
C LYS A 46 1.48 -1.11 -13.71
N ASP A 47 2.19 -2.12 -13.22
CA ASP A 47 2.06 -2.56 -11.84
C ASP A 47 2.61 -1.52 -10.87
N ARG A 48 1.89 -1.33 -9.77
CA ARG A 48 2.19 -0.36 -8.71
C ARG A 48 2.01 -1.03 -7.36
N TYR A 49 2.79 -0.56 -6.39
CA TYR A 49 2.48 -0.81 -4.99
C TYR A 49 1.35 0.12 -4.58
N HIS A 50 0.29 -0.47 -4.04
CA HIS A 50 -0.87 0.23 -3.52
C HIS A 50 -0.79 0.26 -1.99
N PHE A 51 -1.01 1.44 -1.43
CA PHE A 51 -0.92 1.71 -0.01
C PHE A 51 -2.09 2.58 0.45
N TYR A 52 -2.40 2.47 1.73
CA TYR A 52 -3.16 3.46 2.48
C TYR A 52 -2.20 4.34 3.27
N ASP A 53 -2.07 5.61 2.88
CA ASP A 53 -1.20 6.61 3.48
C ASP A 53 -1.81 7.18 4.77
N LEU A 54 -1.19 6.82 5.90
CA LEU A 54 -1.61 7.23 7.24
C LEU A 54 -1.25 8.69 7.55
N ASP A 55 -0.31 9.28 6.81
CA ASP A 55 0.15 10.64 7.02
C ASP A 55 -0.53 11.64 6.06
N SER A 56 -1.52 11.17 5.28
CA SER A 56 -2.26 11.97 4.31
C SER A 56 -3.37 12.80 4.96
N PRO A 57 -3.72 13.98 4.39
CA PRO A 57 -4.90 14.73 4.85
C PRO A 57 -6.19 13.91 4.68
N PRO A 58 -7.22 14.17 5.52
CA PRO A 58 -8.48 13.44 5.43
C PRO A 58 -9.07 13.44 4.02
N GLY A 59 -9.40 12.25 3.53
CA GLY A 59 -10.05 12.05 2.22
C GLY A 59 -9.10 11.71 1.07
N ASN A 60 -7.78 11.69 1.25
CA ASN A 60 -6.84 11.23 0.23
C ASN A 60 -5.82 10.22 0.75
N TYR A 61 -6.33 9.09 1.23
CA TYR A 61 -5.52 8.02 1.81
C TYR A 61 -4.90 7.07 0.77
N ASN A 62 -5.35 7.06 -0.48
CA ASN A 62 -4.83 6.08 -1.45
C ASN A 62 -3.53 6.57 -2.10
N LEU A 63 -2.46 5.79 -1.93
CA LEU A 63 -1.15 6.03 -2.51
C LEU A 63 -0.78 4.88 -3.45
N SER A 64 -0.41 5.18 -4.70
CA SER A 64 -0.10 4.18 -5.74
C SER A 64 1.20 4.53 -6.44
N ILE A 65 2.26 3.77 -6.16
CA ILE A 65 3.64 4.12 -6.52
C ILE A 65 4.22 3.07 -7.46
N LEU A 66 4.88 3.51 -8.53
CA LEU A 66 5.61 2.60 -9.42
C LEU A 66 6.79 1.97 -8.68
N PRO A 67 7.14 0.70 -8.96
CA PRO A 67 8.33 0.09 -8.39
C PRO A 67 9.60 0.91 -8.59
N SER A 68 9.74 1.58 -9.74
CA SER A 68 10.89 2.44 -10.05
C SER A 68 11.00 3.70 -9.20
N GLN A 69 9.95 4.08 -8.48
CA GLN A 69 9.94 5.24 -7.58
C GLN A 69 10.25 4.84 -6.13
N ILE A 70 10.13 3.55 -5.77
CA ILE A 70 10.36 3.08 -4.41
C ILE A 70 11.86 3.04 -4.15
N LEU A 71 12.28 3.71 -3.06
CA LEU A 71 13.65 3.69 -2.56
C LEU A 71 13.78 2.66 -1.42
N SER A 72 12.82 2.61 -0.50
CA SER A 72 12.75 1.55 0.52
C SER A 72 11.30 1.29 0.98
N ILE A 73 11.08 0.08 1.50
CA ILE A 73 9.87 -0.32 2.22
C ILE A 73 10.34 -1.08 3.46
N ASP A 74 10.19 -0.44 4.62
CA ASP A 74 10.66 -0.96 5.90
C ASP A 74 9.46 -1.40 6.74
N ILE A 75 9.52 -2.62 7.28
CA ILE A 75 8.45 -3.17 8.11
C ILE A 75 8.52 -2.54 9.49
N MET A 76 7.39 -2.02 9.96
CA MET A 76 7.28 -1.41 11.27
C MET A 76 6.78 -2.43 12.31
N GLU A 77 7.05 -2.19 13.58
CA GLU A 77 6.57 -3.06 14.66
C GLU A 77 5.07 -2.91 14.86
N GLU A 78 4.53 -1.74 14.55
CA GLU A 78 3.12 -1.40 14.66
C GLU A 78 2.26 -2.20 13.66
N GLY A 79 1.13 -2.71 14.18
CA GLY A 79 0.11 -3.36 13.38
C GLY A 79 -1.01 -2.39 12.98
N PHE A 80 -1.91 -2.85 12.11
CA PHE A 80 -3.14 -2.14 11.77
C PHE A 80 -4.36 -3.08 11.85
N ASP A 81 -5.54 -2.48 11.99
CA ASP A 81 -6.83 -3.18 11.87
C ASP A 81 -7.42 -2.92 10.48
N PRO A 82 -7.63 -3.95 9.64
CA PRO A 82 -8.27 -3.81 8.33
C PRO A 82 -9.62 -3.09 8.37
N ALA A 83 -10.38 -3.18 9.47
CA ALA A 83 -11.68 -2.52 9.61
C ALA A 83 -11.59 -0.99 9.56
N GLN A 84 -10.44 -0.42 9.91
CA GLN A 84 -10.22 1.03 9.93
C GLN A 84 -9.97 1.61 8.54
N CYS A 85 -9.45 0.79 7.62
CA CYS A 85 -8.99 1.25 6.31
C CYS A 85 -9.79 0.65 5.15
N VAL A 86 -10.46 -0.49 5.34
CA VAL A 86 -11.28 -1.17 4.32
C VAL A 86 -12.77 -0.94 4.59
N THR A 87 -13.32 0.14 4.01
CA THR A 87 -14.71 0.56 4.23
C THR A 87 -15.62 0.35 3.02
N TRP A 88 -15.11 -0.26 1.93
CA TRP A 88 -15.83 -0.41 0.67
C TRP A 88 -16.24 -1.86 0.38
N THR A 89 -17.24 -2.01 -0.49
CA THR A 89 -17.68 -3.29 -1.04
C THR A 89 -18.09 -3.11 -2.52
N PRO A 90 -17.80 -4.06 -3.43
CA PRO A 90 -17.10 -5.32 -3.20
C PRO A 90 -15.58 -5.14 -3.06
N ILE A 91 -14.99 -5.91 -2.14
CA ILE A 91 -13.54 -5.99 -1.98
C ILE A 91 -12.99 -6.86 -3.11
N LYS A 92 -11.94 -6.37 -3.77
CA LYS A 92 -11.33 -7.01 -4.95
C LYS A 92 -9.84 -6.77 -4.95
N TRP A 93 -9.14 -7.55 -4.14
CA TRP A 93 -7.69 -7.59 -4.11
C TRP A 93 -7.11 -8.41 -5.26
N LEU A 94 -5.91 -8.07 -5.69
CA LEU A 94 -5.12 -8.84 -6.66
C LEU A 94 -4.25 -9.86 -5.92
N LEU A 95 -3.61 -9.44 -4.83
CA LEU A 95 -2.88 -10.34 -3.95
C LEU A 95 -3.81 -10.97 -2.90
N ALA A 96 -3.73 -12.30 -2.80
CA ALA A 96 -4.36 -13.06 -1.73
C ALA A 96 -3.80 -12.65 -0.36
N ARG A 97 -4.67 -12.60 0.65
CA ARG A 97 -4.33 -12.19 2.02
C ARG A 97 -5.23 -12.83 3.08
N ASP A 98 -4.79 -12.76 4.34
CA ASP A 98 -5.53 -13.27 5.49
C ASP A 98 -6.03 -12.16 6.43
N TRP A 99 -6.96 -11.35 5.95
CA TRP A 99 -7.63 -10.29 6.73
C TRP A 99 -9.06 -10.68 7.16
N GLY A 100 -9.43 -11.95 7.04
CA GLY A 100 -10.80 -12.42 7.31
C GLY A 100 -11.80 -11.80 6.33
N LEU A 101 -12.86 -11.17 6.83
CA LEU A 101 -13.93 -10.54 6.04
C LEU A 101 -13.45 -9.41 5.11
N TYR A 102 -12.23 -8.92 5.32
CA TYR A 102 -11.61 -7.85 4.54
C TYR A 102 -10.62 -8.37 3.46
N SER A 103 -10.60 -9.68 3.22
CA SER A 103 -9.74 -10.35 2.22
C SER A 103 -10.37 -10.46 0.84
#